data_AF-A0A955RFV7-F1
#
_entry.id   AF-A0A955RFV7-F1
#
_cell.length_a   1.000
_cell.length_b   1.000
_cell.length_c   1.000
_cell.angle_alpha   90.00
_cell.angle_beta   90.00
_cell.angle_gamma   90.00
#
_symmetry.space_group_name_H-M   'P 1'
#
loop_
_entity.id
_entity.type
_entity.pdbx_description
1 polymer ?
#
loop_
_entity_poly.entity_id
_entity_poly.type
_entity_poly.pdbx_seq_one_letter_code
_entity_poly.pdbx_strand_id
1 'polypeptide(L)'
;MTMQNRPERVAVVDFQTSGGILSRVSLRTRLYGLVGLSSVMLVVAVVIGLGARSAAKDGMQDLEGRSRVATLQMKADMMHDAIRSDVLDVLVASDAADRASARTRFEEHAQTFGSLVEQMMATESDPAFRKRIEALEPPVKAYASAARETIAAVEDPERARAGLAKTTARFEELEEALGSLNADLDDALVATRADAGTGMDHALVRVSVLVIATGIMLGVGIVSVSRSILRPLGPVVDSLDALSRRDCTHRVPVEGEDELAHMCLALNHSLESTASAIGAIRAGASDVADAAGRVQRGGERVRTDADAASSQTQASSAAADQVNMNVQTVATGIEEMGGAMREVARSAAQAARVATAAVGVASQTNQTVSRLGESSSEIGKVVKVITSIAQQTNLLAL
;
A
#
# COMPACT_ATOMS: atom_id res chain seq x y z
N MET A 1 -36.37 27.94 18.38
CA MET A 1 -35.75 26.87 19.19
C MET A 1 -34.99 25.97 18.23
N THR A 2 -33.78 26.37 17.88
CA THR A 2 -32.95 25.80 16.82
C THR A 2 -32.05 24.73 17.42
N MET A 3 -32.40 23.45 17.23
CA MET A 3 -31.53 22.34 17.58
C MET A 3 -30.42 22.23 16.53
N GLN A 4 -29.23 22.66 16.94
CA GLN A 4 -28.00 22.58 16.16
C GLN A 4 -27.46 21.15 16.27
N ASN A 5 -27.68 20.36 15.21
CA ASN A 5 -27.18 19.01 15.06
C ASN A 5 -25.65 19.06 14.90
N ARG A 6 -24.90 18.68 15.93
CA ARG A 6 -23.43 18.53 15.86
C ARG A 6 -23.11 17.14 15.29
N PRO A 7 -22.17 17.01 14.35
CA PRO A 7 -21.71 15.70 13.90
C PRO A 7 -20.96 14.99 15.03
N GLU A 8 -21.44 13.81 15.40
CA GLU A 8 -20.72 12.88 16.28
C GLU A 8 -19.36 12.56 15.63
N ARG A 9 -18.29 12.97 16.30
CA ARG A 9 -16.95 12.48 15.99
C ARG A 9 -16.96 10.99 16.26
N VAL A 10 -16.87 10.19 15.19
CA VAL A 10 -16.55 8.77 15.27
C VAL A 10 -15.29 8.66 16.12
N ALA A 11 -15.45 8.13 17.33
CA ALA A 11 -14.34 7.83 18.22
C ALA A 11 -13.47 6.80 17.49
N VAL A 12 -12.30 7.22 17.01
CA VAL A 12 -11.23 6.32 16.62
C VAL A 12 -10.87 5.58 17.90
N VAL A 13 -11.40 4.37 18.05
CA VAL A 13 -11.04 3.47 19.13
C VAL A 13 -9.57 3.16 18.94
N ASP A 14 -8.75 3.76 19.80
CA ASP A 14 -7.30 3.59 19.84
C ASP A 14 -7.01 2.17 20.39
N PHE A 15 -7.17 1.17 19.53
CA PHE A 15 -6.74 -0.19 19.81
C PHE A 15 -5.21 -0.19 19.80
N GLN A 16 -4.62 0.03 20.98
CA GLN A 16 -3.23 -0.31 21.25
C GLN A 16 -3.06 -1.82 21.16
N THR A 17 -2.97 -2.39 19.96
CA THR A 17 -2.54 -3.77 19.78
C THR A 17 -1.03 -3.81 19.71
N SER A 18 -0.45 -4.79 20.43
CA SER A 18 0.98 -5.11 20.46
C SER A 18 1.48 -5.55 19.08
N GLY A 19 1.61 -4.60 18.16
CA GLY A 19 2.30 -4.80 16.89
C GLY A 19 3.75 -5.12 17.22
N GLY A 20 4.17 -6.37 16.97
CA GLY A 20 5.57 -6.76 17.10
C GLY A 20 6.46 -5.84 16.27
N ILE A 21 7.72 -5.66 16.67
CA ILE A 21 8.69 -4.70 16.09
C ILE A 21 8.66 -4.63 14.56
N LEU A 22 8.38 -5.77 13.90
CA LEU A 22 8.26 -5.85 12.45
C LEU A 22 7.17 -4.94 11.88
N SER A 23 5.98 -4.80 12.49
CA SER A 23 4.84 -4.05 11.93
C SER A 23 5.08 -2.54 11.76
N ARG A 24 6.16 -2.00 12.34
CA ARG A 24 6.59 -0.60 12.18
C ARG A 24 7.59 -0.38 11.05
N VAL A 25 8.07 -1.46 10.44
CA VAL A 25 9.11 -1.42 9.40
C VAL A 25 8.47 -1.80 8.07
N SER A 26 8.85 -1.12 6.99
CA SER A 26 8.33 -1.44 5.64
C SER A 26 8.55 -2.91 5.26
N LEU A 27 7.63 -3.46 4.47
CA LEU A 27 7.73 -4.83 3.96
C LEU A 27 9.04 -5.06 3.21
N ARG A 28 9.45 -4.05 2.43
CA ARG A 28 10.68 -4.06 1.65
C ARG A 28 11.92 -4.17 2.53
N THR A 29 11.97 -3.40 3.62
CA THR A 29 13.09 -3.45 4.56
C THR A 29 13.17 -4.78 5.29
N ARG A 30 12.03 -5.42 5.62
CA ARG A 30 12.03 -6.77 6.23
C ARG A 30 12.64 -7.82 5.29
N LEU A 31 12.22 -7.82 4.02
CA LEU A 31 12.70 -8.78 3.02
C LEU A 31 14.19 -8.56 2.69
N TYR A 32 14.60 -7.33 2.42
CA TYR A 32 16.01 -7.03 2.15
C TYR A 32 16.89 -7.15 3.38
N GLY A 33 16.37 -6.89 4.59
CA GLY A 33 17.10 -7.08 5.83
C GLY A 33 17.48 -8.55 6.03
N LEU A 34 16.56 -9.48 5.76
CA LEU A 34 16.81 -10.93 5.87
C LEU A 34 17.86 -11.41 4.85
N VAL A 35 17.73 -10.99 3.59
CA VAL A 35 18.68 -11.34 2.52
C VAL A 35 20.04 -10.68 2.75
N GLY A 36 20.06 -9.41 3.16
CA GLY A 36 21.27 -8.65 3.43
C GLY A 36 22.06 -9.24 4.59
N LEU A 37 21.40 -9.54 5.72
CA LEU A 37 22.06 -10.12 6.89
C LEU A 37 22.63 -11.51 6.60
N SER A 38 21.89 -12.37 5.89
CA SER A 38 22.39 -13.69 5.49
C SER A 38 23.55 -13.60 4.49
N SER A 39 23.52 -12.65 3.55
CA SER A 39 24.62 -12.41 2.63
C SER A 39 25.89 -11.96 3.37
N VAL A 40 25.77 -11.06 4.34
CA VAL A 40 26.91 -10.65 5.19
C VAL A 40 27.48 -11.84 5.96
N MET A 41 26.63 -12.67 6.57
CA MET A 41 27.10 -13.87 7.28
C MET A 41 27.81 -14.86 6.36
N LEU A 42 27.33 -15.07 5.14
CA LEU A 42 28.00 -15.90 4.13
C LEU A 42 29.37 -15.33 3.76
N VAL A 43 29.49 -14.02 3.55
CA VAL A 43 30.78 -13.37 3.28
C VAL A 43 31.74 -13.57 4.44
N VAL A 44 31.28 -13.42 5.69
CA VAL A 44 32.11 -13.67 6.88
C VAL A 44 32.58 -15.12 6.94
N ALA A 45 31.70 -16.09 6.65
CA ALA A 45 32.09 -17.51 6.59
C ALA A 45 33.18 -17.76 5.53
N VAL A 46 33.03 -17.16 4.34
CA VAL A 46 34.02 -17.27 3.26
C VAL A 46 35.35 -16.65 3.66
N VAL A 47 35.34 -15.46 4.28
CA VAL A 47 36.57 -14.80 4.76
C VAL A 47 37.30 -15.65 5.80
N ILE A 48 36.56 -16.22 6.77
CA ILE A 48 37.14 -17.13 7.78
C ILE A 48 37.74 -18.37 7.09
N GLY A 49 37.02 -18.96 6.13
CA GLY A 49 37.49 -20.13 5.39
C GLY A 49 38.74 -19.86 4.56
N LEU A 50 38.81 -18.71 3.89
CA LEU A 50 40.00 -18.29 3.14
C LEU A 50 41.19 -18.02 4.05
N GLY A 51 40.98 -17.37 5.20
CA GLY A 51 42.02 -17.14 6.20
C GLY A 51 42.58 -18.45 6.76
N ALA A 52 41.71 -19.41 7.09
CA ALA A 52 42.12 -20.74 7.55
C ALA A 52 42.90 -21.52 6.49
N ARG A 53 42.47 -21.46 5.23
CA ARG A 53 43.20 -22.06 4.11
C ARG A 53 44.58 -21.43 3.93
N SER A 54 44.69 -20.11 4.05
CA SER A 54 45.99 -19.41 3.97
C SER A 54 46.91 -19.86 5.11
N ALA A 55 46.43 -19.84 6.35
CA ALA A 55 47.21 -20.28 7.51
C ALA A 55 47.66 -21.75 7.39
N ALA A 56 46.80 -22.63 6.87
CA ALA A 56 47.16 -24.02 6.62
C ALA A 56 48.24 -24.17 5.54
N LYS A 57 48.20 -23.33 4.50
CA LYS A 57 49.23 -23.30 3.46
C LYS A 57 50.58 -22.84 4.03
N ASP A 58 50.57 -21.77 4.82
CA ASP A 58 51.78 -21.22 5.44
C ASP A 58 52.39 -22.22 6.43
N GLY A 59 51.57 -22.86 7.27
CA GLY A 59 52.03 -23.92 8.17
C GLY A 59 52.58 -25.16 7.47
N MET A 60 52.03 -25.52 6.30
CA MET A 60 52.57 -26.62 5.48
C MET A 60 53.95 -26.27 4.90
N GLN A 61 54.14 -25.02 4.45
CA GLN A 61 55.43 -24.57 3.94
C GLN A 61 56.49 -24.51 5.04
N ASP A 62 56.14 -24.07 6.25
CA ASP A 62 57.03 -24.10 7.41
C ASP A 62 57.42 -25.54 7.79
N LEU A 63 56.45 -26.46 7.79
CA LEU A 63 56.69 -27.88 8.06
C LEU A 63 57.61 -28.52 7.01
N GLU A 64 57.41 -28.19 5.72
CA GLU A 64 58.27 -28.66 4.63
C GLU A 64 59.70 -28.13 4.78
N GLY A 65 59.86 -26.84 5.09
CA GLY A 65 61.15 -26.21 5.35
C GLY A 65 61.90 -26.86 6.52
N ARG A 66 61.24 -27.01 7.67
CA ARG A 66 61.83 -27.65 8.85
C ARG A 66 62.14 -29.14 8.64
N SER A 67 61.29 -29.86 7.92
CA SER A 67 61.55 -31.26 7.56
C SER A 67 62.78 -31.39 6.65
N ARG A 68 62.97 -30.42 5.75
CA ARG A 68 64.18 -30.32 4.94
C ARG A 68 65.42 -30.03 5.79
N VAL A 69 65.33 -29.12 6.76
CA VAL A 69 66.41 -28.86 7.73
C VAL A 69 66.75 -30.13 8.51
N ALA A 70 65.77 -30.92 8.96
CA ALA A 70 66.01 -32.18 9.68
C ALA A 70 66.75 -33.21 8.81
N THR A 71 66.37 -33.31 7.54
CA THR A 71 67.08 -34.18 6.59
C THR A 71 68.52 -33.71 6.38
N LEU A 72 68.77 -32.41 6.33
CA LEU A 72 70.11 -31.84 6.18
C LEU A 72 70.94 -32.02 7.45
N GLN A 73 70.34 -31.86 8.63
CA GLN A 73 70.97 -32.08 9.93
C GLN A 73 71.40 -33.54 10.07
N MET A 74 70.53 -34.50 9.74
CA MET A 74 70.87 -35.93 9.77
C MET A 74 72.03 -36.27 8.83
N LYS A 75 72.10 -35.64 7.65
CA LYS A 75 73.25 -35.79 6.75
C LYS A 75 74.52 -35.15 7.32
N ALA A 76 74.39 -34.02 8.00
CA ALA A 76 75.51 -33.34 8.66
C ALA A 76 76.08 -34.20 9.79
N ASP A 77 75.21 -34.81 10.60
CA ASP A 77 75.55 -35.79 11.64
C ASP A 77 76.32 -36.98 11.06
N MET A 78 75.83 -37.55 9.96
CA MET A 78 76.55 -38.60 9.23
C MET A 78 77.93 -38.16 8.71
N MET A 79 78.09 -36.90 8.27
CA MET A 79 79.39 -36.38 7.82
C MET A 79 80.35 -36.14 8.99
N HIS A 80 79.84 -35.73 10.14
CA HIS A 80 80.64 -35.61 11.35
C HIS A 80 81.22 -36.96 11.78
N ASP A 81 80.41 -38.03 11.76
CA ASP A 81 80.87 -39.39 11.97
C ASP A 81 81.86 -39.89 10.89
N ALA A 82 81.59 -39.55 9.62
CA ALA A 82 82.46 -39.93 8.51
C ALA A 82 83.85 -39.29 8.62
N ILE A 83 83.93 -38.01 9.02
CA ILE A 83 85.20 -37.32 9.27
C ILE A 83 86.01 -38.02 10.36
N ARG A 84 85.35 -38.47 11.44
CA ARG A 84 86.03 -39.25 12.50
C ARG A 84 86.59 -40.56 11.93
N SER A 85 85.81 -41.25 11.10
CA SER A 85 86.25 -42.47 10.42
C SER A 85 87.46 -42.20 9.53
N ASP A 86 87.45 -41.13 8.72
CA ASP A 86 88.57 -40.82 7.81
C ASP A 86 89.86 -40.46 8.58
N VAL A 87 89.74 -39.74 9.71
CA VAL A 87 90.89 -39.48 10.59
C VAL A 87 91.49 -40.79 11.10
N LEU A 88 90.65 -41.72 11.55
CA LEU A 88 91.11 -43.03 12.01
C LEU A 88 91.73 -43.85 10.88
N ASP A 89 91.11 -43.87 9.69
CA ASP A 89 91.63 -44.53 8.49
C ASP A 89 93.03 -44.02 8.12
N VAL A 90 93.26 -42.70 8.16
CA VAL A 90 94.59 -42.12 7.92
C VAL A 90 95.62 -42.64 8.92
N LEU A 91 95.25 -42.74 10.20
CA LEU A 91 96.13 -43.18 11.28
C LEU A 91 96.45 -44.69 11.22
N VAL A 92 95.52 -45.52 10.75
CA VAL A 92 95.69 -46.98 10.69
C VAL A 92 96.09 -47.51 9.31
N ALA A 93 96.10 -46.68 8.27
CA ALA A 93 96.43 -47.06 6.91
C ALA A 93 97.78 -47.81 6.81
N SER A 94 97.77 -48.98 6.19
CA SER A 94 98.93 -49.86 5.99
C SER A 94 99.94 -49.33 4.98
N ASP A 95 99.49 -48.52 4.02
CA ASP A 95 100.35 -47.95 2.99
C ASP A 95 100.01 -46.49 2.64
N ALA A 96 100.83 -45.89 1.77
CA ALA A 96 100.70 -44.50 1.37
C ALA A 96 99.49 -44.25 0.44
N ALA A 97 99.04 -45.25 -0.32
CA ALA A 97 97.93 -45.11 -1.25
C ALA A 97 96.60 -45.06 -0.48
N ASP A 98 96.41 -45.96 0.48
CA ASP A 98 95.24 -45.96 1.38
C ASP A 98 95.17 -44.66 2.19
N ARG A 99 96.31 -44.20 2.68
CA ARG A 99 96.41 -42.93 3.41
C ARG A 99 96.05 -41.72 2.55
N ALA A 100 96.49 -41.69 1.30
CA ALA A 100 96.13 -40.63 0.35
C ALA A 100 94.63 -40.66 0.03
N SER A 101 94.05 -41.84 -0.14
CA SER A 101 92.61 -42.01 -0.37
C SER A 101 91.76 -41.50 0.81
N ALA A 102 92.14 -41.85 2.05
CA ALA A 102 91.47 -41.40 3.26
C ALA A 102 91.58 -39.86 3.45
N ARG A 103 92.72 -39.26 3.10
CA ARG A 103 92.88 -37.79 3.09
C ARG A 103 91.92 -37.11 2.12
N THR A 104 91.72 -37.69 0.93
CA THR A 104 90.76 -37.15 -0.06
C THR A 104 89.33 -37.24 0.46
N ARG A 105 88.91 -38.40 1.00
CA ARG A 105 87.57 -38.56 1.60
C ARG A 105 87.33 -37.58 2.74
N PHE A 106 88.33 -37.38 3.61
CA PHE A 106 88.24 -36.39 4.67
C PHE A 106 87.91 -34.99 4.14
N GLU A 107 88.62 -34.52 3.10
CA GLU A 107 88.37 -33.19 2.54
C GLU A 107 86.98 -33.10 1.88
N GLU A 108 86.54 -34.15 1.20
CA GLU A 108 85.19 -34.23 0.60
C GLU A 108 84.09 -34.21 1.67
N HIS A 109 84.22 -34.99 2.74
CA HIS A 109 83.26 -35.00 3.85
C HIS A 109 83.28 -33.69 4.63
N ALA A 110 84.45 -33.10 4.88
CA ALA A 110 84.57 -31.80 5.55
C ALA A 110 83.91 -30.67 4.72
N GLN A 111 84.11 -30.67 3.41
CA GLN A 111 83.46 -29.70 2.51
C GLN A 111 81.94 -29.93 2.46
N THR A 112 81.52 -31.19 2.35
CA THR A 112 80.09 -31.56 2.32
C THR A 112 79.41 -31.13 3.61
N PHE A 113 80.03 -31.39 4.76
CA PHE A 113 79.49 -31.01 6.06
C PHE A 113 79.28 -29.50 6.17
N GLY A 114 80.28 -28.69 5.82
CA GLY A 114 80.14 -27.23 5.78
C GLY A 114 78.98 -26.77 4.88
N SER A 115 78.88 -27.35 3.68
CA SER A 115 77.80 -27.01 2.74
C SER A 115 76.40 -27.42 3.23
N LEU A 116 76.29 -28.49 4.03
CA LEU A 116 75.03 -28.91 4.63
C LEU A 116 74.58 -27.92 5.70
N VAL A 117 75.50 -27.42 6.52
CA VAL A 117 75.22 -26.38 7.52
C VAL A 117 74.77 -25.07 6.86
N GLU A 118 75.42 -24.65 5.78
CA GLU A 118 74.99 -23.48 5.00
C GLU A 118 73.59 -23.68 4.39
N GLN A 119 73.30 -24.87 3.85
CA GLN A 119 71.98 -25.20 3.31
C GLN A 119 70.89 -25.21 4.41
N MET A 120 71.22 -25.67 5.62
CA MET A 120 70.30 -25.60 6.76
C MET A 120 69.94 -24.14 7.06
N MET A 121 70.94 -23.25 7.15
CA MET A 121 70.73 -21.82 7.41
C MET A 121 69.89 -21.13 6.32
N ALA A 122 70.12 -21.51 5.05
CA ALA A 122 69.39 -20.96 3.91
C ALA A 122 67.94 -21.48 3.81
N THR A 123 67.68 -22.68 4.31
CA THR A 123 66.35 -23.30 4.28
C THR A 123 65.49 -22.84 5.46
N GLU A 124 66.09 -22.71 6.65
CA GLU A 124 65.37 -22.32 7.86
C GLU A 124 64.82 -20.91 7.72
N SER A 125 63.50 -20.74 7.89
CA SER A 125 62.79 -19.47 7.81
C SER A 125 62.76 -18.73 9.15
N ASP A 126 62.71 -19.44 10.27
CA ASP A 126 62.61 -18.88 11.62
C ASP A 126 63.94 -18.23 12.05
N PRO A 127 63.97 -16.90 12.29
CA PRO A 127 65.17 -16.21 12.72
C PRO A 127 65.76 -16.74 14.04
N ALA A 128 64.92 -17.24 14.95
CA ALA A 128 65.37 -17.76 16.24
C ALA A 128 66.06 -19.12 16.06
N PHE A 129 65.48 -20.01 15.26
CA PHE A 129 66.06 -21.32 14.96
C PHE A 129 67.31 -21.19 14.07
N ARG A 130 67.30 -20.28 13.10
CA ARG A 130 68.46 -20.00 12.24
C ARG A 130 69.71 -19.63 13.05
N LYS A 131 69.57 -18.88 14.14
CA LYS A 131 70.69 -18.55 15.05
C LYS A 131 71.26 -19.78 15.75
N ARG A 132 70.45 -20.80 16.04
CA ARG A 132 70.94 -22.06 16.61
C ARG A 132 71.77 -22.85 15.60
N ILE A 133 71.33 -22.85 14.33
CA ILE A 133 72.12 -23.45 13.24
C ILE A 133 73.43 -22.68 13.04
N GLU A 134 73.40 -21.35 13.05
CA GLU A 134 74.59 -20.50 12.94
C GLU A 134 75.60 -20.79 14.07
N ALA A 135 75.13 -21.12 15.27
CA ALA A 135 75.98 -21.50 16.39
C ALA A 135 76.78 -22.81 16.16
N LEU A 136 76.44 -23.62 15.15
CA LEU A 136 77.24 -24.78 14.75
C LEU A 136 78.50 -24.39 13.97
N GLU A 137 78.56 -23.20 13.37
CA GLU A 137 79.67 -22.83 12.50
C GLU A 137 81.04 -22.85 13.22
N PRO A 138 81.20 -22.28 14.44
CA PRO A 138 82.45 -22.37 15.18
C PRO A 138 82.91 -23.80 15.53
N PRO A 139 82.07 -24.67 16.15
CA PRO A 139 82.50 -26.04 16.47
C PRO A 139 82.75 -26.90 15.21
N VAL A 140 82.00 -26.71 14.12
CA VAL A 140 82.25 -27.37 12.83
C VAL A 140 83.65 -27.01 12.29
N LYS A 141 84.00 -25.72 12.29
CA LYS A 141 85.32 -25.26 11.85
C LYS A 141 86.44 -25.77 12.78
N ALA A 142 86.21 -25.74 14.09
CA ALA A 142 87.17 -26.19 15.09
C ALA A 142 87.45 -27.70 14.96
N TYR A 143 86.41 -28.51 14.75
CA TYR A 143 86.52 -29.94 14.54
C TYR A 143 87.26 -30.28 13.25
N ALA A 144 86.87 -29.69 12.11
CA ALA A 144 87.55 -29.90 10.83
C ALA A 144 89.03 -29.45 10.87
N SER A 145 89.35 -28.37 11.57
CA SER A 145 90.73 -27.91 11.77
C SER A 145 91.55 -28.89 12.60
N ALA A 146 91.00 -29.36 13.73
CA ALA A 146 91.69 -30.34 14.59
C ALA A 146 91.92 -31.68 13.86
N ALA A 147 90.93 -32.14 13.10
CA ALA A 147 91.03 -33.33 12.26
C ALA A 147 92.13 -33.17 11.20
N ARG A 148 92.19 -32.03 10.50
CA ARG A 148 93.22 -31.74 9.49
C ARG A 148 94.62 -31.66 10.10
N GLU A 149 94.78 -31.05 11.28
CA GLU A 149 96.04 -31.04 12.03
C GLU A 149 96.50 -32.45 12.41
N THR A 150 95.56 -33.30 12.86
CA THR A 150 95.84 -34.71 13.22
C THR A 150 96.30 -35.51 12.03
N ILE A 151 95.59 -35.38 10.90
CA ILE A 151 95.94 -36.00 9.61
C ILE A 151 97.32 -35.51 9.14
N ALA A 152 97.65 -34.23 9.28
CA ALA A 152 98.96 -33.69 8.92
C ALA A 152 100.11 -34.25 9.78
N ALA A 153 99.83 -34.59 11.05
CA ALA A 153 100.81 -35.11 12.00
C ALA A 153 101.05 -36.64 11.92
N VAL A 154 100.39 -37.36 11.00
CA VAL A 154 100.40 -38.85 10.94
C VAL A 154 101.79 -39.50 10.89
N GLU A 155 102.82 -38.80 10.39
CA GLU A 155 104.19 -39.32 10.32
C GLU A 155 104.92 -39.27 11.67
N ASP A 156 104.41 -38.49 12.64
CA ASP A 156 104.95 -38.35 13.99
C ASP A 156 103.94 -38.95 14.99
N PRO A 157 104.20 -40.15 15.54
CA PRO A 157 103.25 -40.85 16.41
C PRO A 157 102.83 -40.07 17.66
N GLU A 158 103.73 -39.30 18.27
CA GLU A 158 103.44 -38.52 19.47
C GLU A 158 102.54 -37.32 19.12
N ARG A 159 102.85 -36.62 18.02
CA ARG A 159 102.01 -35.51 17.54
C ARG A 159 100.66 -36.00 17.02
N ALA A 160 100.60 -37.13 16.33
CA ALA A 160 99.37 -37.76 15.87
C ALA A 160 98.47 -38.15 17.04
N ARG A 161 99.04 -38.72 18.12
CA ARG A 161 98.30 -39.07 19.33
C ARG A 161 97.75 -37.83 20.05
N ALA A 162 98.55 -36.77 20.17
CA ALA A 162 98.11 -35.50 20.76
C ALA A 162 97.02 -34.82 19.89
N GLY A 163 97.17 -34.86 18.57
CA GLY A 163 96.17 -34.38 17.61
C GLY A 163 94.86 -35.17 17.72
N LEU A 164 94.93 -36.49 17.83
CA LEU A 164 93.75 -37.34 17.98
C LEU A 164 92.98 -36.99 19.26
N ALA A 165 93.67 -36.82 20.40
CA ALA A 165 93.01 -36.39 21.64
C ALA A 165 92.30 -35.03 21.49
N LYS A 166 92.93 -34.06 20.81
CA LYS A 166 92.31 -32.76 20.49
C LYS A 166 91.10 -32.93 19.57
N THR A 167 91.20 -33.79 18.55
CA THR A 167 90.12 -34.06 17.59
C THR A 167 88.94 -34.76 18.27
N THR A 168 89.19 -35.71 19.17
CA THR A 168 88.14 -36.37 19.96
C THR A 168 87.40 -35.36 20.85
N ALA A 169 88.11 -34.46 21.53
CA ALA A 169 87.46 -33.42 22.33
C ALA A 169 86.58 -32.50 21.47
N ARG A 170 87.03 -32.13 20.25
CA ARG A 170 86.21 -31.33 19.31
C ARG A 170 85.06 -32.11 18.70
N PHE A 171 85.22 -33.42 18.51
CA PHE A 171 84.15 -34.31 18.08
C PHE A 171 83.02 -34.32 19.11
N GLU A 172 83.34 -34.50 20.40
CA GLU A 172 82.36 -34.53 21.50
C GLU A 172 81.64 -33.19 21.68
N GLU A 173 82.36 -32.07 21.60
CA GLU A 173 81.75 -30.73 21.66
C GLU A 173 80.74 -30.49 20.54
N LEU A 174 81.08 -30.94 19.32
CA LEU A 174 80.20 -30.80 18.17
C LEU A 174 79.03 -31.80 18.20
N GLU A 175 79.26 -33.02 18.69
CA GLU A 175 78.21 -34.03 18.91
C GLU A 175 77.13 -33.49 19.84
N GLU A 176 77.53 -32.87 20.96
CA GLU A 176 76.59 -32.25 21.90
C GLU A 176 75.79 -31.12 21.24
N ALA A 177 76.44 -30.29 20.41
CA ALA A 177 75.78 -29.21 19.69
C ALA A 177 74.80 -29.72 18.62
N LEU A 178 75.18 -30.76 17.85
CA LEU A 178 74.32 -31.41 16.87
C LEU A 178 73.13 -32.12 17.52
N GLY A 179 73.36 -32.81 18.64
CA GLY A 179 72.32 -33.46 19.44
C GLY A 179 71.31 -32.46 20.02
N SER A 180 71.80 -31.34 20.57
CA SER A 180 70.92 -30.26 21.05
C SER A 180 70.10 -29.65 19.91
N LEU A 181 70.70 -29.41 18.74
CA LEU A 181 69.98 -28.90 17.58
C LEU A 181 68.91 -29.90 17.12
N ASN A 182 69.21 -31.19 17.09
CA ASN A 182 68.25 -32.23 16.70
C ASN A 182 67.06 -32.29 17.66
N ALA A 183 67.30 -32.21 18.97
CA ALA A 183 66.22 -32.15 19.96
C ALA A 183 65.34 -30.90 19.79
N ASP A 184 65.95 -29.72 19.62
CA ASP A 184 65.22 -28.49 19.35
C ASP A 184 64.41 -28.57 18.04
N LEU A 185 64.94 -29.26 17.02
CA LEU A 185 64.30 -29.43 15.71
C LEU A 185 63.09 -30.36 15.79
N ASP A 186 63.21 -31.47 16.51
CA ASP A 186 62.09 -32.40 16.75
C ASP A 186 60.95 -31.70 17.51
N ASP A 187 61.27 -30.95 18.57
CA ASP A 187 60.28 -30.17 19.32
C ASP A 187 59.60 -29.12 18.43
N ALA A 188 60.39 -28.42 17.60
CA ALA A 188 59.90 -27.43 16.64
C ALA A 188 58.98 -28.05 15.57
N LEU A 189 59.32 -29.23 15.05
CA LEU A 189 58.50 -29.97 14.08
C LEU A 189 57.18 -30.45 14.68
N VAL A 190 57.20 -30.95 15.91
CA VAL A 190 55.99 -31.37 16.64
C VAL A 190 55.07 -30.17 16.88
N ALA A 191 55.63 -29.04 17.32
CA ALA A 191 54.88 -27.80 17.54
C ALA A 191 54.24 -27.27 16.25
N THR A 192 55.01 -27.12 15.17
CA THR A 192 54.48 -26.65 13.86
C THR A 192 53.35 -27.56 13.37
N ARG A 193 53.48 -28.88 13.51
CA ARG A 193 52.46 -29.84 13.11
C ARG A 193 51.17 -29.71 13.95
N ALA A 194 51.30 -29.52 15.26
CA ALA A 194 50.16 -29.35 16.15
C ALA A 194 49.40 -28.03 15.88
N ASP A 195 50.13 -26.94 15.66
CA ASP A 195 49.56 -25.63 15.35
C ASP A 195 48.81 -25.64 14.00
N ALA A 196 49.37 -26.29 12.98
CA ALA A 196 48.73 -26.45 11.68
C ALA A 196 47.42 -27.25 11.77
N GLY A 197 47.38 -28.30 12.59
CA GLY A 197 46.18 -29.13 12.81
C GLY A 197 45.08 -28.39 13.56
N THR A 198 45.41 -27.82 14.72
CA THR A 198 44.44 -27.12 15.57
C THR A 198 43.86 -25.87 14.91
N GLY A 199 44.67 -25.12 14.13
CA GLY A 199 44.19 -23.95 13.39
C GLY A 199 43.05 -24.28 12.41
N MET A 200 43.16 -25.42 11.71
CA MET A 200 42.15 -25.88 10.76
C MET A 200 40.86 -26.31 11.47
N ASP A 201 40.97 -27.08 12.55
CA ASP A 201 39.82 -27.57 13.32
C ASP A 201 39.03 -26.42 13.94
N HIS A 202 39.72 -25.44 14.52
CA HIS A 202 39.07 -24.25 15.08
C HIS A 202 38.35 -23.43 14.01
N ALA A 203 38.93 -23.33 12.80
CA ALA A 203 38.27 -22.64 11.69
C ALA A 203 37.02 -23.40 11.21
N LEU A 204 37.09 -24.72 11.08
CA LEU A 204 35.95 -25.56 10.69
C LEU A 204 34.80 -25.46 11.70
N VAL A 205 35.11 -25.47 13.01
CA VAL A 205 34.09 -25.27 14.06
C VAL A 205 33.46 -23.88 13.95
N ARG A 206 34.26 -22.81 13.79
CA ARG A 206 33.74 -21.43 13.65
C ARG A 206 32.83 -21.29 12.43
N VAL A 207 33.25 -21.82 11.27
CA VAL A 207 32.43 -21.80 10.05
C VAL A 207 31.14 -22.60 10.25
N SER A 208 31.21 -23.79 10.85
CA SER A 208 30.04 -24.63 11.10
C SER A 208 29.03 -23.95 12.04
N VAL A 209 29.51 -23.34 13.13
CA VAL A 209 28.67 -22.56 14.06
C VAL A 209 28.01 -21.38 13.33
N LEU A 210 28.76 -20.68 12.48
CA LEU A 210 28.24 -19.53 11.73
C LEU A 210 27.18 -19.96 10.70
N VAL A 211 27.40 -21.08 9.99
CA VAL A 211 26.42 -21.65 9.05
C VAL A 211 25.13 -22.07 9.78
N ILE A 212 25.25 -22.77 10.91
CA ILE A 212 24.10 -23.18 11.72
C ILE A 212 23.35 -21.95 12.25
N ALA A 213 24.07 -20.96 12.80
CA ALA A 213 23.48 -19.72 13.29
C ALA A 213 22.75 -18.95 12.17
N THR A 214 23.33 -18.92 10.97
CA THR A 214 22.70 -18.31 9.78
C THR A 214 21.43 -19.07 9.38
N GLY A 215 21.46 -20.40 9.41
CA GLY A 215 20.30 -21.24 9.13
C GLY A 215 19.15 -21.04 10.12
N ILE A 216 19.46 -21.00 11.42
CA ILE A 216 18.48 -20.71 12.49
C ILE A 216 17.90 -19.30 12.31
N MET A 217 18.77 -18.31 12.08
CA MET A 217 18.36 -16.91 11.86
C MET A 217 17.44 -16.78 10.65
N LEU A 218 17.78 -17.42 9.52
CA LEU A 218 16.93 -17.47 8.33
C LEU A 218 15.59 -18.15 8.62
N GLY A 219 15.59 -19.29 9.31
CA GLY A 219 14.36 -20.01 9.67
C GLY A 219 13.43 -19.15 10.53
N VAL A 220 13.95 -18.54 11.59
CA VAL A 220 13.19 -17.63 12.47
C VAL A 220 12.72 -16.40 11.69
N GLY A 221 13.59 -15.81 10.88
CA GLY A 221 13.29 -14.64 10.08
C GLY A 221 12.21 -14.90 9.03
N ILE A 222 12.27 -16.02 8.30
CA ILE A 222 11.24 -16.43 7.33
C ILE A 222 9.90 -16.61 8.03
N VAL A 223 9.84 -17.38 9.12
CA VAL A 223 8.59 -17.59 9.87
C VAL A 223 8.01 -16.27 10.38
N SER A 224 8.87 -15.37 10.88
CA SER A 224 8.44 -14.06 11.40
C SER A 224 7.92 -13.15 10.29
N VAL A 225 8.61 -13.07 9.14
CA VAL A 225 8.18 -12.30 7.98
C VAL A 225 6.90 -12.87 7.40
N SER A 226 6.81 -14.18 7.18
CA SER A 226 5.60 -14.84 6.68
C SER A 226 4.40 -14.58 7.58
N ARG A 227 4.54 -14.71 8.91
CA ARG A 227 3.46 -14.38 9.85
C ARG A 227 3.08 -12.91 9.83
N SER A 228 4.05 -12.00 9.67
CA SER A 228 3.79 -10.56 9.57
C SER A 228 3.03 -10.15 8.30
N ILE A 229 3.05 -10.98 7.26
CA ILE A 229 2.37 -10.72 5.98
C ILE A 229 1.04 -11.48 5.89
N LEU A 230 1.07 -12.79 6.15
CA LEU A 230 -0.09 -13.66 5.97
C LEU A 230 -1.19 -13.38 6.99
N ARG A 231 -0.84 -12.99 8.23
CA ARG A 231 -1.82 -12.74 9.28
C ARG A 231 -2.69 -11.50 9.00
N PRO A 232 -2.15 -10.33 8.62
CA PRO A 232 -2.97 -9.18 8.22
C PRO A 232 -3.74 -9.38 6.91
N LEU A 233 -3.28 -10.26 6.01
CA LEU A 233 -3.98 -10.52 4.75
C LEU A 233 -5.28 -11.30 4.90
N GLY A 234 -5.42 -12.14 5.94
CA GLY A 234 -6.65 -12.91 6.19
C GLY A 234 -7.90 -12.02 6.32
N PRO A 235 -7.94 -11.07 7.27
CA PRO A 235 -9.06 -10.15 7.43
C PRO A 235 -9.36 -9.29 6.19
N VAL A 236 -8.35 -8.96 5.38
CA VAL A 236 -8.54 -8.25 4.10
C VAL A 236 -9.32 -9.11 3.12
N VAL A 237 -8.95 -10.38 2.96
CA VAL A 237 -9.66 -11.34 2.12
C VAL A 237 -11.09 -11.54 2.61
N ASP A 238 -11.29 -11.68 3.93
CA ASP A 238 -12.61 -11.85 4.54
C ASP A 238 -13.52 -10.63 4.28
N SER A 239 -13.01 -9.40 4.42
CA SER A 239 -13.77 -8.18 4.11
C SER A 239 -14.10 -8.04 2.62
N LEU A 240 -13.22 -8.51 1.73
CA LEU A 240 -13.51 -8.54 0.29
C LEU A 240 -14.58 -9.60 -0.05
N ASP A 241 -14.58 -10.77 0.63
CA ASP A 241 -15.66 -11.75 0.49
C ASP A 241 -16.99 -11.19 1.00
N ALA A 242 -17.00 -10.50 2.15
CA ALA A 242 -18.19 -9.82 2.68
C ALA A 242 -18.72 -8.78 1.69
N LEU A 243 -17.83 -7.96 1.10
CA LEU A 243 -18.21 -7.00 0.06
C LEU A 243 -18.84 -7.68 -1.17
N SER A 244 -18.33 -8.84 -1.59
CA SER A 244 -18.92 -9.62 -2.69
C SER A 244 -20.36 -10.05 -2.41
N ARG A 245 -20.70 -10.24 -1.12
CA ARG A 245 -22.04 -10.54 -0.61
C ARG A 245 -22.88 -9.28 -0.34
N ARG A 246 -22.40 -8.11 -0.79
CA ARG A 246 -22.99 -6.77 -0.59
C ARG A 246 -23.00 -6.31 0.87
N ASP A 247 -22.19 -6.93 1.72
CA ASP A 247 -21.98 -6.48 3.08
C ASP A 247 -20.79 -5.51 3.14
N CYS A 248 -21.10 -4.21 3.20
CA CYS A 248 -20.10 -3.15 3.33
C CYS A 248 -19.82 -2.79 4.80
N THR A 249 -20.29 -3.56 5.78
CA THR A 249 -20.13 -3.23 7.21
C THR A 249 -18.85 -3.81 7.82
N HIS A 250 -18.26 -4.83 7.18
CA HIS A 250 -17.10 -5.54 7.69
C HIS A 250 -15.79 -4.73 7.51
N ARG A 251 -15.35 -4.02 8.57
CA ARG A 251 -14.10 -3.23 8.57
C ARG A 251 -12.89 -4.09 8.91
N VAL A 252 -11.77 -3.82 8.26
CA VAL A 252 -10.49 -4.49 8.50
C VAL A 252 -9.73 -3.76 9.61
N PRO A 253 -9.15 -4.44 10.62
CA PRO A 253 -8.29 -3.80 11.60
C PRO A 253 -7.04 -3.24 10.92
N VAL A 254 -6.71 -1.99 11.23
CA VAL A 254 -5.49 -1.34 10.75
C VAL A 254 -4.43 -1.46 11.84
N GLU A 255 -3.41 -2.28 11.60
CA GLU A 255 -2.30 -2.47 12.51
C GLU A 255 -0.98 -2.12 11.82
N GLY A 256 -0.14 -1.31 12.48
CA GLY A 256 1.17 -0.93 11.97
C GLY A 256 1.17 0.33 11.11
N GLU A 257 2.32 0.61 10.50
CA GLU A 257 2.58 1.81 9.69
C GLU A 257 3.19 1.45 8.32
N ASP A 258 3.08 0.17 7.92
CA ASP A 258 3.67 -0.36 6.70
C ASP A 258 2.70 -0.28 5.50
N GLU A 259 3.15 -0.84 4.37
CA GLU A 259 2.34 -0.91 3.15
C GLU A 259 1.04 -1.71 3.32
N LEU A 260 1.01 -2.69 4.24
CA LEU A 260 -0.19 -3.47 4.56
C LEU A 260 -1.20 -2.63 5.36
N ALA A 261 -0.73 -1.84 6.32
CA ALA A 261 -1.57 -0.90 7.06
C ALA A 261 -2.21 0.14 6.12
N HIS A 262 -1.43 0.69 5.18
CA HIS A 262 -1.95 1.59 4.15
C HIS A 262 -3.00 0.90 3.25
N MET A 263 -2.78 -0.37 2.88
CA MET A 263 -3.77 -1.16 2.12
C MET A 263 -5.07 -1.35 2.92
N CYS A 264 -4.99 -1.68 4.20
CA CYS A 264 -6.16 -1.82 5.08
C CYS A 264 -6.95 -0.50 5.22
N LEU A 265 -6.25 0.62 5.39
CA LEU A 265 -6.86 1.96 5.44
C LEU A 265 -7.58 2.30 4.13
N ALA A 266 -6.94 2.08 2.99
CA ALA A 266 -7.52 2.34 1.68
C ALA A 266 -8.77 1.47 1.43
N LEU A 267 -8.75 0.20 1.86
CA LEU A 267 -9.91 -0.69 1.77
C LEU A 267 -11.06 -0.20 2.65
N ASN A 268 -10.81 0.16 3.90
CA ASN A 268 -11.84 0.72 4.79
C ASN A 268 -12.49 1.99 4.23
N HIS A 269 -11.68 2.89 3.66
CA HIS A 269 -12.20 4.09 3.00
C HIS A 269 -13.07 3.75 1.78
N SER A 270 -12.70 2.73 1.01
CA SER A 270 -13.47 2.26 -0.13
C SER A 270 -14.82 1.63 0.29
N LEU A 271 -14.83 0.86 1.37
CA LEU A 271 -16.05 0.30 1.96
C LEU A 271 -16.98 1.40 2.47
N GLU A 272 -16.44 2.43 3.12
CA GLU A 272 -17.22 3.59 3.61
C GLU A 272 -17.86 4.36 2.44
N SER A 273 -17.08 4.67 1.40
CA SER A 273 -17.58 5.33 0.20
C SER A 273 -18.70 4.54 -0.48
N THR A 274 -18.54 3.21 -0.58
CA THR A 274 -19.55 2.32 -1.15
C THR A 274 -20.82 2.29 -0.31
N ALA A 275 -20.70 2.18 1.02
CA ALA A 275 -21.84 2.19 1.94
C ALA A 275 -22.61 3.52 1.86
N SER A 276 -21.89 4.65 1.80
CA SER A 276 -22.49 5.99 1.65
C SER A 276 -23.24 6.13 0.33
N ALA A 277 -22.68 5.63 -0.78
CA ALA A 277 -23.35 5.65 -2.08
C ALA A 277 -24.65 4.84 -2.07
N ILE A 278 -24.64 3.64 -1.46
CA ILE A 278 -25.85 2.81 -1.28
C ILE A 278 -26.88 3.54 -0.41
N GLY A 279 -26.45 4.22 0.66
CA GLY A 279 -27.31 5.03 1.51
C GLY A 279 -28.00 6.16 0.76
N ALA A 280 -27.26 6.89 -0.09
CA ALA A 280 -27.80 7.94 -0.94
C ALA A 280 -28.81 7.42 -1.97
N ILE A 281 -28.53 6.26 -2.59
CA ILE A 281 -29.46 5.60 -3.52
C ILE A 281 -30.76 5.22 -2.82
N ARG A 282 -30.68 4.65 -1.60
CA ARG A 282 -31.86 4.29 -0.81
C ARG A 282 -32.71 5.51 -0.46
N ALA A 283 -32.08 6.61 -0.05
CA ALA A 283 -32.78 7.86 0.24
C ALA A 283 -33.49 8.41 -1.00
N GLY A 284 -32.78 8.48 -2.15
CA GLY A 284 -33.38 8.92 -3.41
C GLY A 284 -34.53 8.03 -3.89
N ALA A 285 -34.43 6.71 -3.71
CA ALA A 285 -35.52 5.78 -4.02
C ALA A 285 -36.77 6.04 -3.13
N SER A 286 -36.58 6.39 -1.86
CA SER A 286 -37.66 6.78 -0.96
C SER A 286 -38.33 8.08 -1.41
N ASP A 287 -37.55 9.09 -1.78
CA ASP A 287 -38.06 10.37 -2.29
C ASP A 287 -38.89 10.19 -3.56
N VAL A 288 -38.44 9.31 -4.46
CA VAL A 288 -39.18 8.92 -5.68
C VAL A 288 -40.48 8.21 -5.33
N ALA A 289 -40.47 7.26 -4.39
CA ALA A 289 -41.67 6.57 -3.94
C ALA A 289 -42.71 7.54 -3.34
N ASP A 290 -42.25 8.48 -2.51
CA ASP A 290 -43.11 9.52 -1.93
C ASP A 290 -43.68 10.46 -3.01
N ALA A 291 -42.86 10.86 -3.98
CA ALA A 291 -43.30 11.66 -5.12
C ALA A 291 -44.35 10.93 -5.96
N ALA A 292 -44.13 9.64 -6.26
CA ALA A 292 -45.11 8.80 -6.96
C ALA A 292 -46.44 8.72 -6.20
N GLY A 293 -46.39 8.55 -4.87
CA GLY A 293 -47.59 8.58 -4.03
C GLY A 293 -48.33 9.92 -4.05
N ARG A 294 -47.62 11.06 -4.13
CA ARG A 294 -48.26 12.37 -4.31
C ARG A 294 -48.91 12.51 -5.69
N VAL A 295 -48.26 12.04 -6.74
CA VAL A 295 -48.80 12.05 -8.11
C VAL A 295 -50.08 11.21 -8.19
N GLN A 296 -50.08 10.01 -7.60
CA GLN A 296 -51.28 9.15 -7.56
C GLN A 296 -52.46 9.85 -6.88
N ARG A 297 -52.24 10.42 -5.68
CA ARG A 297 -53.28 11.19 -4.97
C ARG A 297 -53.75 12.41 -5.74
N GLY A 298 -52.84 13.09 -6.45
CA GLY A 298 -53.17 14.19 -7.35
C GLY A 298 -54.07 13.73 -8.50
N GLY A 299 -53.75 12.59 -9.13
CA GLY A 299 -54.56 11.99 -10.18
C GLY A 299 -55.97 11.59 -9.71
N GLU A 300 -56.09 11.03 -8.51
CA GLU A 300 -57.39 10.70 -7.90
C GLU A 300 -58.27 11.94 -7.66
N ARG A 301 -57.67 13.05 -7.21
CA ARG A 301 -58.37 14.34 -7.06
C ARG A 301 -58.82 14.88 -8.41
N VAL A 302 -57.93 14.91 -9.40
CA VAL A 302 -58.27 15.38 -10.76
C VAL A 302 -59.43 14.56 -11.34
N ARG A 303 -59.45 13.24 -11.13
CA ARG A 303 -60.58 12.39 -11.55
C ARG A 303 -61.88 12.79 -10.85
N THR A 304 -61.84 12.99 -9.53
CA THR A 304 -63.01 13.40 -8.75
C THR A 304 -63.54 14.77 -9.19
N ASP A 305 -62.64 15.74 -9.41
CA ASP A 305 -62.98 17.08 -9.88
C ASP A 305 -63.56 17.02 -11.30
N ALA A 306 -63.03 16.15 -12.18
CA ALA A 306 -63.57 15.94 -13.52
C ALA A 306 -64.98 15.32 -13.48
N ASP A 307 -65.25 14.35 -12.60
CA ASP A 307 -66.58 13.76 -12.41
C ASP A 307 -67.59 14.80 -11.89
N ALA A 308 -67.16 15.66 -10.95
CA ALA A 308 -67.97 16.76 -10.44
C ALA A 308 -68.25 17.83 -11.52
N ALA A 309 -67.24 18.22 -12.30
CA ALA A 309 -67.38 19.17 -13.40
C ALA A 309 -68.29 18.63 -14.52
N SER A 310 -68.18 17.34 -14.85
CA SER A 310 -69.09 16.66 -15.77
C SER A 310 -70.54 16.73 -15.29
N SER A 311 -70.77 16.39 -14.01
CA SER A 311 -72.10 16.46 -13.39
C SER A 311 -72.67 17.89 -13.38
N GLN A 312 -71.85 18.89 -13.06
CA GLN A 312 -72.24 20.31 -13.09
C GLN A 312 -72.59 20.77 -14.51
N THR A 313 -71.83 20.31 -15.51
CA THR A 313 -72.07 20.63 -16.92
C THR A 313 -73.41 20.05 -17.38
N GLN A 314 -73.74 18.80 -16.98
CA GLN A 314 -75.05 18.21 -17.26
C GLN A 314 -76.19 19.01 -16.62
N ALA A 315 -76.04 19.44 -15.36
CA ALA A 315 -77.03 20.27 -14.69
C ALA A 315 -77.22 21.62 -15.39
N SER A 316 -76.12 22.27 -15.81
CA SER A 316 -76.18 23.52 -16.58
C SER A 316 -76.85 23.33 -17.95
N SER A 317 -76.61 22.21 -18.63
CA SER A 317 -77.29 21.88 -19.89
C SER A 317 -78.80 21.74 -19.68
N ALA A 318 -79.22 21.02 -18.65
CA ALA A 318 -80.64 20.87 -18.32
C ALA A 318 -81.30 22.22 -17.96
N ALA A 319 -80.58 23.08 -17.23
CA ALA A 319 -81.06 24.43 -16.94
C ALA A 319 -81.18 25.29 -18.21
N ALA A 320 -80.22 25.18 -19.13
CA ALA A 320 -80.28 25.86 -20.42
C ALA A 320 -81.48 25.39 -21.27
N ASP A 321 -81.76 24.09 -21.30
CA ASP A 321 -82.95 23.54 -21.96
C ASP A 321 -84.24 24.11 -21.35
N GLN A 322 -84.32 24.19 -20.02
CA GLN A 322 -85.47 24.79 -19.33
C GLN A 322 -85.62 26.29 -19.65
N VAL A 323 -84.51 27.05 -19.68
CA VAL A 323 -84.53 28.45 -20.08
C VAL A 323 -85.02 28.60 -21.52
N ASN A 324 -84.55 27.74 -22.44
CA ASN A 324 -84.99 27.77 -23.83
C ASN A 324 -86.51 27.51 -23.96
N MET A 325 -87.05 26.56 -23.19
CA MET A 325 -88.50 26.32 -23.12
C MET A 325 -89.27 27.52 -22.56
N ASN A 326 -88.74 28.18 -21.53
CA ASN A 326 -89.34 29.39 -20.97
C ASN A 326 -89.32 30.54 -21.98
N VAL A 327 -88.20 30.74 -22.69
CA VAL A 327 -88.09 31.75 -23.76
C VAL A 327 -89.09 31.47 -24.88
N GLN A 328 -89.25 30.22 -25.29
CA GLN A 328 -90.25 29.83 -26.28
C GLN A 328 -91.67 30.13 -25.80
N THR A 329 -91.97 29.85 -24.53
CA THR A 329 -93.25 30.16 -23.90
C THR A 329 -93.52 31.67 -23.86
N VAL A 330 -92.50 32.46 -23.49
CA VAL A 330 -92.57 33.93 -23.50
C VAL A 330 -92.77 34.47 -24.92
N ALA A 331 -92.08 33.91 -25.92
CA ALA A 331 -92.25 34.28 -27.32
C ALA A 331 -93.70 34.05 -27.79
N THR A 332 -94.29 32.89 -27.48
CA THR A 332 -95.71 32.62 -27.73
C THR A 332 -96.61 33.62 -27.01
N GLY A 333 -96.33 33.94 -25.74
CA GLY A 333 -97.08 34.96 -25.00
C GLY A 333 -96.98 36.37 -25.62
N ILE A 334 -95.81 36.73 -26.18
CA ILE A 334 -95.62 37.99 -26.92
C ILE A 334 -96.42 37.99 -28.22
N GLU A 335 -96.47 36.87 -28.96
CA GLU A 335 -97.29 36.74 -30.17
C GLU A 335 -98.79 36.93 -29.87
N GLU A 336 -99.28 36.27 -28.81
CA GLU A 336 -100.66 36.44 -28.32
C GLU A 336 -100.93 37.90 -27.91
N MET A 337 -100.02 38.50 -27.15
CA MET A 337 -100.12 39.91 -26.74
C MET A 337 -100.12 40.85 -27.95
N GLY A 338 -99.31 40.58 -28.98
CA GLY A 338 -99.33 41.31 -30.25
C GLY A 338 -100.65 41.14 -31.01
N GLY A 339 -101.32 39.99 -30.87
CA GLY A 339 -102.71 39.79 -31.31
C GLY A 339 -103.70 40.67 -30.55
N ALA A 340 -103.65 40.63 -29.22
CA ALA A 340 -104.53 41.42 -28.35
C ALA A 340 -104.36 42.93 -28.59
N MET A 341 -103.12 43.43 -28.74
CA MET A 341 -102.85 44.84 -29.03
C MET A 341 -103.40 45.28 -30.39
N ARG A 342 -103.35 44.42 -31.42
CA ARG A 342 -104.00 44.70 -32.72
C ARG A 342 -105.52 44.82 -32.58
N GLU A 343 -106.13 43.98 -31.74
CA GLU A 343 -107.57 44.03 -31.46
C GLU A 343 -107.96 45.27 -30.65
N VAL A 344 -107.16 45.65 -29.65
CA VAL A 344 -107.35 46.90 -28.88
C VAL A 344 -107.22 48.10 -29.80
N ALA A 345 -106.20 48.15 -30.67
CA ALA A 345 -106.04 49.24 -31.65
C ALA A 345 -107.24 49.33 -32.60
N ARG A 346 -107.76 48.18 -33.08
CA ARG A 346 -108.96 48.12 -33.92
C ARG A 346 -110.20 48.63 -33.19
N SER A 347 -110.38 48.24 -31.92
CA SER A 347 -111.46 48.69 -31.05
C SER A 347 -111.37 50.20 -30.76
N ALA A 348 -110.17 50.71 -30.45
CA ALA A 348 -109.94 52.14 -30.21
C ALA A 348 -110.21 52.97 -31.47
N ALA A 349 -109.77 52.51 -32.65
CA ALA A 349 -110.08 53.16 -33.92
C ALA A 349 -111.59 53.17 -34.21
N GLN A 350 -112.29 52.08 -33.88
CA GLN A 350 -113.74 52.02 -34.00
C GLN A 350 -114.42 53.00 -33.03
N ALA A 351 -113.99 53.06 -31.77
CA ALA A 351 -114.51 54.01 -30.80
C ALA A 351 -114.29 55.46 -31.23
N ALA A 352 -113.12 55.79 -31.80
CA ALA A 352 -112.82 57.11 -32.36
C ALA A 352 -113.74 57.47 -33.54
N ARG A 353 -114.07 56.51 -34.41
CA ARG A 353 -115.07 56.71 -35.48
C ARG A 353 -116.46 57.01 -34.90
N VAL A 354 -116.89 56.26 -33.90
CA VAL A 354 -118.18 56.47 -33.22
C VAL A 354 -118.21 57.84 -32.52
N ALA A 355 -117.15 58.22 -31.82
CA ALA A 355 -117.04 59.52 -31.16
C ALA A 355 -117.10 60.67 -32.18
N THR A 356 -116.37 60.56 -33.30
CA THR A 356 -116.42 61.54 -34.40
C THR A 356 -117.85 61.66 -34.97
N ALA A 357 -118.54 60.53 -35.17
CA ALA A 357 -119.93 60.53 -35.61
C ALA A 357 -120.86 61.19 -34.58
N ALA A 358 -120.68 60.91 -33.29
CA ALA A 358 -121.46 61.52 -32.20
C ALA A 358 -121.26 63.04 -32.11
N VAL A 359 -120.02 63.53 -32.29
CA VAL A 359 -119.73 64.98 -32.39
C VAL A 359 -120.44 65.60 -33.59
N GLY A 360 -120.46 64.91 -34.74
CA GLY A 360 -121.22 65.31 -35.91
C GLY A 360 -122.71 65.46 -35.64
N VAL A 361 -123.32 64.46 -34.99
CA VAL A 361 -124.74 64.49 -34.58
C VAL A 361 -125.00 65.64 -33.60
N ALA A 362 -124.16 65.80 -32.57
CA ALA A 362 -124.32 66.88 -31.59
C ALA A 362 -124.23 68.28 -32.23
N SER A 363 -123.35 68.46 -33.21
CA SER A 363 -123.25 69.70 -34.00
C SER A 363 -124.54 69.98 -34.78
N GLN A 364 -125.12 68.96 -35.42
CA GLN A 364 -126.38 69.06 -36.15
C GLN A 364 -127.57 69.35 -35.21
N THR A 365 -127.59 68.75 -34.02
CA THR A 365 -128.56 69.07 -32.97
C THR A 365 -128.41 70.53 -32.53
N ASN A 366 -127.19 71.01 -32.32
CA ASN A 366 -126.94 72.40 -31.93
C ASN A 366 -127.43 73.41 -33.00
N GLN A 367 -127.22 73.13 -34.28
CA GLN A 367 -127.82 73.91 -35.38
C GLN A 367 -129.35 73.90 -35.35
N THR A 368 -129.95 72.77 -34.97
CA THR A 368 -131.42 72.64 -34.91
C THR A 368 -131.99 73.43 -33.73
N VAL A 369 -131.35 73.36 -32.55
CA VAL A 369 -131.70 74.18 -31.37
C VAL A 369 -131.51 75.67 -31.66
N SER A 370 -130.45 76.05 -32.37
CA SER A 370 -130.22 77.44 -32.79
C SER A 370 -131.36 77.96 -33.68
N ARG A 371 -131.81 77.17 -34.68
CA ARG A 371 -132.97 77.51 -35.50
C ARG A 371 -134.26 77.60 -34.69
N LEU A 372 -134.45 76.72 -33.71
CA LEU A 372 -135.61 76.78 -32.80
C LEU A 372 -135.60 78.05 -31.93
N GLY A 373 -134.41 78.48 -31.48
CA GLY A 373 -134.22 79.75 -30.77
C GLY A 373 -134.60 80.97 -31.61
N GLU A 374 -134.26 80.94 -32.91
CA GLU A 374 -134.62 81.98 -33.86
C GLU A 374 -136.14 82.04 -34.11
N SER A 375 -136.80 80.90 -34.33
CA SER A 375 -138.27 80.82 -34.42
C SER A 375 -138.98 81.24 -33.13
N SER A 376 -138.42 80.91 -31.95
CA SER A 376 -138.99 81.32 -30.65
C SER A 376 -138.90 82.84 -30.43
N SER A 377 -137.81 83.47 -30.89
CA SER A 377 -137.67 84.93 -30.92
C SER A 377 -138.70 85.60 -31.84
N GLU A 378 -138.99 84.96 -32.98
CA GLU A 378 -140.03 85.40 -33.90
C GLU A 378 -141.43 85.31 -33.29
N ILE A 379 -141.76 84.20 -32.61
CA ILE A 379 -143.00 84.06 -31.83
C ILE A 379 -143.09 85.13 -30.73
N GLY A 380 -142.00 85.44 -30.04
CA GLY A 380 -141.95 86.52 -29.05
C GLY A 380 -142.30 87.89 -29.62
N LYS A 381 -141.91 88.18 -30.88
CA LYS A 381 -142.33 89.41 -31.59
C LYS A 381 -143.84 89.41 -31.85
N VAL A 382 -144.41 88.27 -32.24
CA VAL A 382 -145.86 88.12 -32.48
C VAL A 382 -146.66 88.33 -31.19
N VAL A 383 -146.23 87.75 -30.06
CA VAL A 383 -146.90 87.95 -28.75
C VAL A 383 -146.90 89.43 -28.33
N LYS A 384 -145.81 90.16 -28.61
CA LYS A 384 -145.73 91.61 -28.38
C LYS A 384 -146.78 92.39 -29.16
N VAL A 385 -147.02 92.01 -30.42
CA VAL A 385 -148.06 92.59 -31.28
C VAL A 385 -149.47 92.24 -30.77
N ILE A 386 -149.71 91.00 -30.34
CA ILE A 386 -151.00 90.60 -29.75
C ILE A 386 -151.29 91.41 -28.48
N THR A 387 -150.28 91.64 -27.64
CA THR A 387 -150.40 92.42 -26.41
C THR A 387 -150.76 93.88 -26.70
N SER A 388 -150.19 94.48 -27.75
CA SER A 388 -150.54 95.86 -28.15
C SER A 388 -151.95 95.97 -28.72
N ILE A 389 -152.43 94.95 -29.45
CA ILE A 389 -153.81 94.89 -29.97
C ILE A 389 -154.83 94.75 -28.82
N ALA A 390 -154.51 93.92 -27.81
CA ALA A 390 -155.36 93.74 -26.63
C ALA A 390 -155.51 95.03 -25.79
N GLN A 391 -154.45 95.85 -25.67
CA GLN A 391 -154.54 97.17 -25.03
C GLN A 391 -155.38 98.17 -25.84
N GLN A 392 -155.32 98.13 -27.18
CA GLN A 392 -156.15 98.99 -28.04
C GLN A 392 -157.64 98.63 -27.97
N THR A 393 -157.99 97.36 -27.76
CA THR A 393 -159.40 96.96 -27.63
C THR A 393 -160.01 97.45 -26.32
N ASN A 394 -159.21 97.53 -25.24
CA ASN A 394 -159.65 98.03 -23.93
C ASN A 394 -159.90 99.55 -23.91
N LEU A 395 -159.31 100.33 -24.83
CA LEU A 395 -159.44 101.78 -24.87
C LEU A 395 -160.61 102.30 -25.73
N LEU A 396 -161.22 101.48 -26.57
CA LEU A 396 -162.36 101.87 -27.41
C LEU A 396 -163.73 101.61 -26.74
N ALA A 397 -163.74 100.99 -25.56
CA ALA A 397 -164.95 100.59 -24.85
C ALA A 397 -165.41 101.59 -23.77
N LEU A 398 -164.80 102.78 -23.67
CA LEU A 398 -165.20 103.84 -22.73
C LEU A 398 -165.41 105.19 -23.42
#